data_AF-A0A1V9U1K6-F1
#
_entry.id   AF-A0A1V9U1K6-F1
#
_cell.length_a   1.000
_cell.length_b   1.000
_cell.length_c   1.000
_cell.angle_alpha   90.00
_cell.angle_beta   90.00
_cell.angle_gamma   90.00
#
_symmetry.space_group_name_H-M   'P 1'
#
loop_
_entity.id
_entity.type
_entity.pdbx_description
1 polymer ?
#
loop_
_entity_poly.entity_id
_entity_poly.type
_entity_poly.pdbx_seq_one_letter_code
_entity_poly.pdbx_strand_id
1 'polypeptide(L)' 'MCSQISIWLKLFMEGGSEALKPKKKGRPSKMSKMTKKDARKILKKESDEIAALKSELRQVKMERDILKKSLTLFGPSK' A
#
# COMPACT_ATOMS: atom_id res chain seq x y z
N MET A 1 -51.15 10.25 -4.44
CA MET A 1 -49.82 10.07 -5.07
C MET A 1 -49.17 11.44 -5.18
N CYS A 2 -48.03 11.69 -4.54
CA CYS A 2 -47.31 12.95 -4.71
C CYS A 2 -46.65 12.99 -6.10
N SER A 3 -46.70 14.14 -6.78
CA SER A 3 -46.04 14.31 -8.07
C SER A 3 -44.51 14.22 -7.93
N GLN A 4 -43.82 13.84 -9.00
CA GLN A 4 -42.34 13.79 -9.02
C GLN A 4 -41.71 15.14 -8.68
N ILE A 5 -42.36 16.24 -9.11
CA ILE A 5 -41.94 17.62 -8.84
C ILE A 5 -42.04 17.93 -7.34
N SER A 6 -43.12 17.52 -6.68
CA SER A 6 -43.30 17.73 -5.23
C SER A 6 -42.24 16.99 -4.41
N ILE A 7 -41.81 15.81 -4.86
CA ILE A 7 -40.74 15.03 -4.22
C ILE A 7 -39.39 15.74 -4.38
N TRP A 8 -39.08 16.22 -5.60
CA TRP A 8 -37.83 16.95 -5.84
C TRP A 8 -37.76 18.26 -5.07
N LEU A 9 -38.86 19.00 -5.01
CA LEU A 9 -38.93 20.24 -4.23
C LEU A 9 -38.62 19.98 -2.75
N LYS A 10 -39.23 18.93 -2.17
CA LYS A 10 -38.97 18.55 -0.78
C LYS A 10 -37.51 18.19 -0.54
N LEU A 11 -36.92 17.34 -1.40
CA LEU A 11 -35.51 16.97 -1.30
C LEU A 11 -34.57 18.17 -1.42
N PHE A 12 -34.88 19.10 -2.32
CA PHE A 12 -34.12 20.33 -2.49
C PHE A 12 -34.22 21.25 -1.27
N MET A 13 -35.42 21.41 -0.68
CA MET A 13 -35.59 22.18 0.55
C MET A 13 -34.83 21.57 1.74
N GLU A 14 -34.68 20.25 1.79
CA GLU A 14 -34.00 19.53 2.88
C GLU A 14 -32.47 19.51 2.74
N GLY A 15 -31.93 19.39 1.52
CA GLY A 15 -30.48 19.18 1.31
C GLY A 15 -29.88 19.86 0.08
N GLY A 16 -30.58 20.87 -0.46
CA GLY A 16 -30.11 21.68 -1.59
C GLY A 16 -29.86 20.86 -2.86
N SER A 17 -28.92 21.32 -3.68
CA SER A 17 -28.54 20.65 -4.93
C SER A 17 -27.93 19.26 -4.72
N GLU A 18 -27.24 19.02 -3.60
CA GLU A 18 -26.65 17.73 -3.27
C GLU A 18 -27.69 16.61 -3.08
N ALA A 19 -28.87 16.96 -2.53
CA ALA A 19 -29.95 16.00 -2.31
C ALA A 19 -30.59 15.49 -3.62
N LEU A 20 -30.44 16.24 -4.72
CA LEU A 20 -30.90 15.85 -6.05
C LEU A 20 -29.87 15.01 -6.82
N LYS A 21 -28.63 14.88 -6.33
CA LYS A 21 -27.62 14.08 -7.01
C LYS A 21 -27.99 12.59 -7.00
N PRO A 22 -27.72 11.85 -8.10
CA PRO A 22 -27.92 10.41 -8.14
C PRO A 22 -27.12 9.71 -7.04
N LYS A 23 -27.82 9.12 -6.07
CA LYS A 23 -27.18 8.25 -5.07
C LYS A 23 -26.88 6.90 -5.70
N LYS A 24 -25.70 6.34 -5.39
CA LYS A 24 -25.33 4.99 -5.81
C LYS A 24 -26.39 4.01 -5.28
N LYS A 25 -27.14 3.39 -6.18
CA LYS A 25 -28.15 2.38 -5.84
C LYS A 25 -27.45 1.06 -5.53
N GLY A 26 -27.93 0.37 -4.49
CA GLY A 26 -27.45 -0.95 -4.08
C GLY A 26 -26.52 -0.96 -2.88
N ARG A 27 -26.20 -2.16 -2.40
CA ARG A 27 -25.30 -2.36 -1.26
C ARG A 27 -23.84 -2.14 -1.69
N PRO A 28 -23.05 -1.31 -1.00
CA PRO A 28 -21.61 -1.25 -1.23
C PRO A 28 -20.98 -2.63 -1.10
N SER A 29 -20.08 -3.00 -2.02
CA SER A 29 -19.33 -4.25 -1.91
C SER A 29 -18.49 -4.24 -0.63
N LYS A 30 -18.64 -5.27 0.22
CA LYS A 30 -17.86 -5.44 1.45
C LYS A 30 -16.38 -5.74 1.20
N MET A 31 -16.01 -6.17 0.00
CA MET A 31 -14.62 -6.47 -0.35
C MET A 31 -14.12 -5.51 -1.42
N SER A 32 -12.98 -4.88 -1.13
CA SER A 32 -12.06 -4.36 -2.15
C SER A 32 -11.54 -5.58 -2.93
N LYS A 33 -11.96 -5.73 -4.19
CA LYS A 33 -11.41 -6.78 -5.04
C LYS A 33 -9.98 -6.38 -5.42
N MET A 34 -9.01 -6.92 -4.68
CA MET A 34 -7.61 -6.82 -5.07
C MET A 34 -7.46 -7.45 -6.46
N THR A 35 -6.98 -6.66 -7.42
CA THR A 35 -6.89 -7.12 -8.81
C THR A 35 -5.64 -7.97 -9.00
N LYS A 36 -5.61 -8.80 -10.04
CA LYS A 36 -4.39 -9.54 -10.45
C LYS A 36 -3.20 -8.61 -10.74
N LYS A 37 -3.45 -7.31 -10.99
CA LYS A 37 -2.42 -6.29 -11.21
C LYS A 37 -1.80 -5.84 -9.88
N ASP A 38 -2.64 -5.67 -8.85
CA ASP A 38 -2.19 -5.28 -7.51
C ASP A 38 -1.33 -6.38 -6.88
N ALA A 39 -1.74 -7.64 -7.01
CA ALA A 39 -0.97 -8.79 -6.54
C ALA A 39 0.42 -8.86 -7.20
N ARG A 40 0.50 -8.63 -8.51
CA ARG A 40 1.78 -8.60 -9.24
C ARG A 40 2.68 -7.45 -8.80
N LYS A 41 2.10 -6.29 -8.47
CA LYS A 41 2.84 -5.12 -7.99
C LYS A 41 3.43 -5.37 -6.59
N ILE A 42 2.69 -6.03 -5.71
CA ILE A 42 3.17 -6.42 -4.37
C ILE A 42 4.31 -7.42 -4.51
N LEU A 43 4.11 -8.49 -5.28
CA LEU A 43 5.14 -9.51 -5.49
C LEU A 43 6.45 -8.94 -6.05
N LYS A 44 6.36 -7.99 -6.99
CA LYS A 44 7.55 -7.33 -7.55
C LYS A 44 8.30 -6.50 -6.50
N LYS A 45 7.58 -5.75 -5.66
CA LYS A 45 8.20 -4.97 -4.59
C LYS A 45 8.92 -5.88 -3.59
N GLU A 46 8.25 -6.95 -3.16
CA GLU A 46 8.84 -7.95 -2.27
C GLU A 46 10.09 -8.59 -2.88
N SER A 47 10.08 -8.90 -4.18
CA SER A 47 11.26 -9.46 -4.85
C SER A 47 12.43 -8.49 -4.91
N ASP A 48 12.15 -7.21 -5.17
CA ASP A 48 13.17 -6.16 -5.26
C ASP A 48 13.80 -5.91 -3.87
N GLU A 49 12.98 -5.87 -2.82
CA GLU A 49 13.43 -5.74 -1.42
C GLU A 49 14.28 -6.94 -0.97
N ILE A 50 13.86 -8.16 -1.32
CA ILE A 50 14.64 -9.37 -1.02
C ILE A 50 16.00 -9.34 -1.73
N ALA A 51 16.06 -8.87 -2.97
CA ALA A 51 17.32 -8.78 -3.72
C ALA A 51 18.27 -7.76 -3.09
N ALA A 52 17.75 -6.60 -2.68
CA ALA A 52 18.52 -5.56 -2.00
C ALA A 52 19.09 -6.07 -0.67
N LEU A 53 18.24 -6.67 0.18
CA LEU A 53 18.66 -7.23 1.48
C LEU A 53 19.72 -8.32 1.34
N LYS A 54 19.61 -9.18 0.31
CA LYS A 54 20.63 -10.20 0.03
C LYS A 54 21.96 -9.58 -0.38
N SER A 55 21.94 -8.46 -1.10
CA SER A 55 23.15 -7.74 -1.48
C SER A 55 23.84 -7.10 -0.28
N GLU A 56 23.08 -6.40 0.55
CA GLU A 56 23.56 -5.79 1.78
C GLU A 56 24.13 -6.84 2.74
N LEU A 57 23.45 -7.96 2.92
CA LEU A 57 23.93 -9.06 3.76
C LEU A 57 25.28 -9.63 3.27
N ARG A 58 25.48 -9.74 1.95
CA ARG A 58 26.76 -10.16 1.39
C ARG A 58 27.86 -9.14 1.72
N GLN A 59 27.58 -7.86 1.53
CA GLN A 59 28.52 -6.77 1.81
C GLN A 59 28.94 -6.77 3.29
N VAL A 60 27.98 -6.78 4.22
CA VAL A 60 28.23 -6.80 5.66
C VAL A 60 29.03 -8.03 6.09
N LYS A 61 28.76 -9.19 5.48
CA LYS A 61 29.56 -10.40 5.75
C LYS A 61 31.02 -10.23 5.31
N MET A 62 31.26 -9.66 4.13
CA MET A 62 32.61 -9.39 3.65
C MET A 62 33.35 -8.40 4.55
N GLU A 63 32.71 -7.29 4.92
CA GLU A 63 33.29 -6.27 5.82
C GLU A 63 33.65 -6.88 7.18
N ARG A 64 32.74 -7.66 7.76
CA ARG A 64 32.99 -8.39 9.01
C ARG A 64 34.18 -9.35 8.89
N ASP A 65 34.33 -10.05 7.77
CA ASP A 65 35.44 -10.96 7.55
C ASP A 65 36.77 -10.21 7.35
N ILE A 66 36.75 -9.06 6.67
CA ILE A 66 37.91 -8.16 6.56
C ILE A 66 38.33 -7.66 7.95
N LEU A 67 37.39 -7.18 8.75
CA LEU A 67 37.66 -6.69 10.11
C LEU A 67 38.24 -7.77 11.01
N LYS A 68 37.70 -9.00 10.94
CA LYS A 68 38.27 -10.14 11.67
C LYS A 68 39.72 -10.41 11.27
N LYS A 69 40.01 -10.44 9.97
CA LYS A 69 41.37 -10.65 9.46
C LYS A 69 42.32 -9.51 9.86
N SER A 70 41.84 -8.27 9.79
CA SER A 70 42.60 -7.10 10.23
C SER A 70 42.94 -7.17 11.71
N LEU A 71 41.96 -7.52 12.57
CA LEU A 71 42.21 -7.71 13.99
C LEU A 71 43.18 -8.85 14.28
N THR A 72 43.16 -9.94 13.51
CA THR A 72 44.14 -11.02 13.69
C THR A 72 45.56 -10.63 13.29
N LEU A 73 45.71 -9.73 12.30
CA LEU A 73 47.02 -9.33 11.77
C LEU A 73 47.62 -8.12 12.51
N PHE A 74 46.77 -7.18 12.89
CA PHE A 74 47.15 -5.88 13.45
C PHE A 74 46.54 -5.62 14.84
N GLY A 75 45.86 -6.60 15.41
CA GLY A 75 45.35 -6.50 16.78
C GLY A 75 46.48 -6.49 17.79
N PRO A 76 46.24 -5.94 18.99
CA PRO A 76 47.26 -5.86 20.03
C PRO A 76 47.79 -7.26 20.38
N SER A 77 49.10 -7.47 20.22
CA SER A 77 49.79 -8.65 20.74
C SER A 77 49.73 -8.62 22.26
N LYS A 78 49.23 -9.69 22.87
CA LYS A 78 49.44 -9.94 24.30
C LYS A 78 50.89 -10.34 24.55
#